data_AF-A0A7C7TKY8-F1
#
_entry.id   AF-A0A7C7TKY8-F1
#
_cell.length_a   1.000
_cell.length_b   1.000
_cell.length_c   1.000
_cell.angle_alpha   90.00
_cell.angle_beta   90.00
_cell.angle_gamma   90.00
#
_symmetry.space_group_name_H-M   'P 1'
#
loop_
_entity.id
_entity.type
_entity.pdbx_description
1 polymer ?
#
loop_
_entity_poly.entity_id
_entity_poly.type
_entity_poly.pdbx_seq_one_letter_code
_entity_poly.pdbx_strand_id
1 'polypeptide(L)'
;MPIPPAPTPDQFDQIAKAIDPKAKVISTSKLLGGLGCHMDVLDMLLADGTPLKVVTRQYWVKNDPENDQRPSGESAILKALAANDVPVPLPILRENVASKIFG
;
A
#
# COMPACT_ATOMS: atom_id res chain seq x y z
N MET A 1 -14.88 -8.69 9.43
CA MET A 1 -14.28 -7.47 10.03
C MET A 1 -14.79 -6.28 9.24
N PRO A 2 -14.97 -5.10 9.84
CA PRO A 2 -15.26 -3.88 9.08
C PRO A 2 -14.12 -3.58 8.08
N ILE A 3 -14.27 -2.59 7.20
CA ILE A 3 -13.19 -2.08 6.32
C ILE A 3 -12.52 -0.90 7.04
N PRO A 4 -11.18 -0.70 6.97
CA PRO A 4 -10.56 0.43 7.64
C PRO A 4 -11.09 1.76 7.09
N PRO A 5 -11.05 2.84 7.90
CA PRO A 5 -11.49 4.16 7.45
C PRO A 5 -10.70 4.58 6.20
N ALA A 6 -11.30 5.43 5.37
CA ALA A 6 -10.59 5.97 4.22
C ALA A 6 -9.34 6.74 4.67
N PRO A 7 -8.18 6.55 4.02
CA PRO A 7 -7.00 7.34 4.34
C PRO A 7 -7.23 8.84 4.11
N THR A 8 -6.59 9.66 4.91
CA THR A 8 -6.66 11.12 4.77
C THR A 8 -5.73 11.60 3.64
N PRO A 9 -5.96 12.80 3.09
CA PRO A 9 -5.03 13.41 2.13
C PRO A 9 -3.58 13.49 2.64
N ASP A 10 -3.40 13.78 3.93
CA ASP A 10 -2.08 13.83 4.56
C ASP A 10 -1.41 12.46 4.61
N GLN A 11 -2.18 11.39 4.83
CA GLN A 11 -1.65 10.02 4.78
C GLN A 11 -1.21 9.65 3.36
N PHE A 12 -1.96 10.05 2.32
CA PHE A 12 -1.51 9.85 0.94
C PHE A 12 -0.25 10.65 0.60
N ASP A 13 -0.13 11.89 1.07
CA ASP A 13 1.09 12.70 0.90
C ASP A 13 2.30 12.03 1.59
N GLN A 14 2.12 11.49 2.79
CA GLN A 14 3.16 10.73 3.49
C GLN A 14 3.56 9.46 2.73
N ILE A 15 2.62 8.72 2.13
CA ILE A 15 2.93 7.56 1.29
C ILE A 15 3.73 7.98 0.06
N ALA A 16 3.31 9.03 -0.64
CA ALA A 16 4.04 9.54 -1.80
C ALA A 16 5.48 9.90 -1.43
N LYS A 17 5.67 10.63 -0.32
CA LYS A 17 6.98 11.03 0.20
C LYS A 17 7.84 9.86 0.69
N ALA A 18 7.21 8.77 1.12
CA ALA A 18 7.92 7.55 1.50
C ALA A 18 8.43 6.75 0.28
N ILE A 19 7.82 6.93 -0.89
CA ILE A 19 8.27 6.36 -2.17
C ILE A 19 9.36 7.26 -2.79
N ASP A 20 9.11 8.56 -2.86
CA ASP A 20 10.06 9.57 -3.33
C ASP A 20 9.89 10.85 -2.47
N PRO A 21 10.94 11.33 -1.78
CA PRO A 21 10.84 12.47 -0.87
C PRO A 21 10.30 13.78 -1.47
N LYS A 22 10.37 13.95 -2.79
CA LYS A 22 9.89 15.14 -3.51
C LYS A 22 8.64 14.85 -4.34
N ALA A 23 8.04 13.68 -4.21
CA ALA A 23 6.82 13.35 -4.92
C ALA A 23 5.67 14.27 -4.54
N LYS A 24 4.76 14.47 -5.48
CA LYS A 24 3.52 15.23 -5.30
C LYS A 24 2.33 14.35 -5.64
N VAL A 25 1.35 14.30 -4.75
CA VAL A 25 0.06 13.65 -5.03
C VAL A 25 -0.67 14.46 -6.11
N ILE A 26 -1.10 13.78 -7.17
CA ILE A 26 -1.91 14.36 -8.25
C ILE A 26 -3.38 14.10 -7.95
N SER A 27 -3.74 12.85 -7.68
CA SER A 27 -5.12 12.46 -7.37
C SER A 27 -5.17 11.16 -6.59
N THR A 28 -6.31 10.92 -5.96
CA THR A 28 -6.62 9.68 -5.26
C THR A 28 -8.01 9.22 -5.65
N SER A 29 -8.19 7.93 -5.87
CA SER A 29 -9.51 7.36 -6.14
C SER A 29 -9.70 6.00 -5.49
N LYS A 30 -10.85 5.82 -4.85
CA LYS A 30 -11.20 4.55 -4.21
C LYS A 30 -11.39 3.46 -5.25
N LEU A 31 -10.75 2.32 -5.05
CA LEU A 31 -11.05 1.11 -5.81
C LEU A 31 -12.24 0.39 -5.21
N LEU A 32 -13.20 0.02 -6.08
CA LEU A 32 -14.35 -0.77 -5.67
C LEU A 32 -13.91 -2.21 -5.38
N GLY A 33 -14.12 -2.66 -4.14
CA GLY A 33 -13.80 -4.02 -3.70
C GLY A 33 -13.12 -4.06 -2.34
N GLY A 34 -12.78 -5.27 -1.89
CA GLY A 34 -12.06 -5.50 -0.64
C GLY A 34 -12.98 -5.78 0.55
N LEU A 35 -13.31 -7.06 0.76
CA LEU A 35 -14.00 -7.50 2.00
C LEU A 35 -13.09 -7.44 3.23
N GLY A 36 -11.77 -7.36 3.03
CA GLY A 36 -10.76 -7.37 4.10
C GLY A 36 -9.74 -6.23 4.04
N CYS A 37 -9.86 -5.30 3.08
CA CYS A 37 -8.95 -4.15 2.96
C CYS A 37 -9.64 -2.96 2.30
N HIS A 38 -9.19 -1.75 2.66
CA HIS A 38 -9.45 -0.53 1.90
C HIS A 38 -8.39 -0.42 0.80
N MET A 39 -8.80 -0.07 -0.41
CA MET A 39 -7.88 0.09 -1.53
C MET A 39 -8.15 1.39 -2.27
N ASP A 40 -7.07 2.13 -2.55
CA ASP A 40 -7.10 3.35 -3.33
C ASP A 40 -6.00 3.34 -4.40
N VAL A 41 -6.31 3.90 -5.56
CA VAL A 41 -5.32 4.34 -6.53
C VAL A 41 -4.78 5.68 -6.07
N LEU A 42 -3.45 5.77 -5.98
CA LEU A 42 -2.70 7.00 -5.75
C LEU A 42 -1.94 7.35 -7.02
N ASP A 43 -2.33 8.46 -7.65
CA ASP A 43 -1.59 9.07 -8.75
C ASP A 43 -0.64 10.13 -8.19
N MET A 44 0.63 10.05 -8.57
CA MET A 44 1.68 10.95 -8.09
C MET A 44 2.68 11.32 -9.18
N LEU A 45 3.33 12.46 -9.02
CA LEU A 45 4.45 12.90 -9.83
C LEU A 45 5.73 12.73 -9.01
N LEU A 46 6.71 12.01 -9.54
CA LEU A 46 8.04 11.85 -8.92
C LEU A 46 8.89 13.11 -9.08
N ALA A 47 10.05 13.15 -8.40
CA ALA A 47 10.96 14.29 -8.41
C ALA A 47 11.45 14.67 -9.81
N ASP A 48 11.58 13.70 -10.70
CA ASP A 48 12.02 13.84 -12.09
C ASP A 48 10.88 14.23 -13.06
N GLY A 49 9.66 14.40 -12.54
CA GLY A 49 8.47 14.67 -13.36
C GLY A 49 7.83 13.41 -13.95
N THR A 50 8.31 12.21 -13.62
CA THR A 50 7.71 10.96 -14.07
C THR A 50 6.38 10.73 -13.34
N PRO A 51 5.26 10.52 -14.07
CA PRO A 51 4.01 10.13 -13.44
C PRO A 51 4.08 8.67 -12.99
N LEU A 52 3.67 8.41 -11.75
CA LEU A 52 3.58 7.08 -11.18
C LEU A 52 2.18 6.86 -10.58
N LYS A 53 1.57 5.73 -10.95
CA LYS A 53 0.29 5.26 -10.41
C LYS A 53 0.55 4.04 -9.54
N VAL A 54 0.11 4.08 -8.28
CA VAL A 54 0.27 2.97 -7.33
C VAL A 54 -1.06 2.59 -6.71
N VAL A 55 -1.19 1.34 -6.28
CA VAL A 55 -2.32 0.89 -5.48
C VAL A 55 -1.90 0.81 -4.03
N THR A 56 -2.62 1.50 -3.16
CA THR A 56 -2.48 1.38 -1.72
C THR A 56 -3.47 0.34 -1.21
N ARG A 57 -3.05 -0.47 -0.23
CA ARG A 57 -3.88 -1.50 0.38
C ARG A 57 -3.75 -1.39 1.89
N GLN A 58 -4.82 -0.98 2.55
CA GLN A 58 -4.89 -0.87 4.01
C GLN A 58 -5.70 -2.04 4.57
N TYR A 59 -5.05 -2.82 5.41
CA TYR A 59 -5.67 -3.89 6.18
C TYR A 59 -5.93 -3.39 7.62
N TRP A 60 -6.94 -3.91 8.30
CA TRP A 60 -7.06 -3.67 9.75
C TRP A 60 -5.87 -4.24 10.51
N VAL A 61 -5.55 -3.60 11.64
CA VAL A 61 -4.75 -4.22 12.70
C VAL A 61 -5.36 -5.58 13.01
N LYS A 62 -4.54 -6.62 12.96
CA LYS A 62 -4.98 -8.00 13.25
C LYS A 62 -5.48 -8.01 14.69
N ASN A 63 -6.64 -8.63 14.92
CA ASN A 63 -7.21 -8.78 16.27
C ASN A 63 -6.23 -9.43 17.26
N ASP A 64 -5.26 -10.20 16.74
CA ASP A 64 -4.19 -10.82 17.51
C ASP A 64 -2.91 -10.88 16.65
N PRO A 65 -2.05 -9.86 16.71
CA PRO A 65 -0.79 -9.82 15.95
C PRO A 65 0.24 -10.82 16.49
N GLU A 66 0.15 -11.17 17.78
CA GLU A 66 1.11 -12.03 18.48
C GLU A 66 0.90 -13.51 18.15
N ASN A 67 -0.34 -13.93 17.86
CA ASN A 67 -0.66 -15.29 17.43
C ASN A 67 -0.83 -15.44 15.90
N ASP A 68 -0.34 -14.49 15.10
CA ASP A 68 -0.40 -14.64 13.64
C ASP A 68 0.58 -15.69 13.13
N GLN A 69 0.07 -16.88 12.84
CA GLN A 69 0.85 -18.03 12.36
C GLN A 69 1.17 -17.97 10.86
N ARG A 70 0.89 -16.86 10.15
CA ARG A 70 1.27 -16.77 8.74
C ARG A 70 2.80 -16.77 8.62
N PRO A 71 3.39 -17.73 7.88
CA PRO A 71 4.83 -17.89 7.80
C PRO A 71 5.53 -16.76 7.03
N SER A 72 4.80 -15.94 6.28
CA SER A 72 5.34 -14.81 5.53
C SER A 72 4.27 -13.73 5.27
N GLY A 73 4.69 -12.46 5.26
CA GLY A 73 3.83 -11.34 4.84
C GLY A 73 3.54 -11.38 3.34
N GLU A 74 2.45 -10.76 2.91
CA GLU A 74 2.02 -10.73 1.50
C GLU A 74 3.14 -10.26 0.57
N SER A 75 3.92 -9.26 0.98
CA SER A 75 5.05 -8.74 0.21
C SER A 75 6.14 -9.77 -0.06
N ALA A 76 6.37 -10.71 0.87
CA ALA A 76 7.36 -11.76 0.68
C ALA A 76 6.87 -12.79 -0.34
N ILE A 77 5.58 -13.15 -0.27
CA ILE A 77 4.93 -14.04 -1.23
C ILE A 77 4.96 -13.42 -2.64
N LEU A 78 4.57 -12.15 -2.78
CA LEU A 78 4.57 -11.45 -4.07
C LEU A 78 5.98 -11.38 -4.68
N LYS A 79 7.01 -11.11 -3.86
CA LYS A 79 8.41 -11.12 -4.33
C LYS A 79 8.86 -12.51 -4.77
N ALA A 80 8.49 -13.55 -4.03
CA ALA A 80 8.82 -14.93 -4.41
C ALA A 80 8.14 -15.34 -5.73
N LEU A 81 6.87 -14.96 -5.92
CA LEU A 81 6.14 -15.20 -7.17
C LEU A 81 6.78 -14.46 -8.35
N ALA A 82 7.09 -13.18 -8.17
CA ALA A 82 7.76 -12.39 -9.20
C ALA A 82 9.16 -12.93 -9.56
N ALA A 83 9.91 -13.44 -8.58
CA ALA A 83 11.21 -14.07 -8.81
C ALA A 83 11.12 -15.40 -9.61
N ASN A 84 9.90 -15.94 -9.77
CA ASN A 84 9.60 -17.11 -10.60
C ASN A 84 8.79 -16.71 -11.85
N ASP A 85 8.95 -15.47 -12.33
CA ASP A 85 8.32 -14.93 -13.54
C ASP A 85 6.78 -14.99 -13.55
N VAL A 86 6.16 -15.09 -12.37
CA VAL A 86 4.70 -15.00 -12.25
C VAL A 86 4.29 -13.53 -12.30
N PRO A 87 3.37 -13.12 -13.20
CA PRO A 87 2.91 -11.74 -13.27
C PRO A 87 2.07 -11.39 -12.03
N VAL A 88 2.67 -10.65 -11.11
CA VAL A 88 2.05 -10.22 -9.85
C VAL A 88 2.38 -8.76 -9.56
N PRO A 89 1.55 -8.05 -8.76
CA PRO A 89 1.91 -6.73 -8.29
C PRO A 89 3.17 -6.77 -7.43
N LEU A 90 4.07 -5.81 -7.64
CA LEU A 90 5.31 -5.69 -6.87
C LEU A 90 5.12 -4.71 -5.71
N PRO A 91 5.50 -5.09 -4.47
CA PRO A 91 5.49 -4.17 -3.34
C PRO A 91 6.51 -3.04 -3.55
N ILE A 92 6.02 -1.80 -3.64
CA ILE A 92 6.86 -0.60 -3.78
C ILE A 92 7.37 -0.16 -2.40
N LEU A 93 6.47 -0.10 -1.41
CA LEU A 93 6.78 0.25 -0.04
C LEU A 93 6.81 -1.00 0.85
N ARG A 94 7.63 -0.99 1.91
CA ARG A 94 7.58 -2.04 2.94
C ARG A 94 6.32 -1.90 3.78
N GLU A 95 5.69 -3.03 4.11
CA GLU A 95 4.44 -3.10 4.89
C GLU A 95 4.53 -2.32 6.20
N ASN A 96 5.64 -2.44 6.93
CA ASN A 96 5.83 -1.76 8.21
C ASN A 96 5.89 -0.22 8.10
N VAL A 97 6.32 0.32 6.96
CA VAL A 97 6.31 1.77 6.71
C VAL A 97 4.89 2.22 6.38
N ALA A 98 4.19 1.47 5.52
CA ALA A 98 2.81 1.77 5.15
C ALA A 98 1.87 1.73 6.36
N SER A 99 2.01 0.72 7.23
CA SER A 99 1.19 0.58 8.44
C SER A 99 1.38 1.76 9.39
N LYS A 100 2.61 2.28 9.56
CA LYS A 100 2.84 3.46 10.40
C LYS A 100 2.14 4.72 9.90
N ILE A 101 1.96 4.84 8.59
CA ILE A 101 1.32 6.00 7.96
C ILE A 101 -0.21 5.86 8.02
N PHE A 102 -0.73 4.70 7.65
CA PHE A 102 -2.18 4.48 7.57
C PHE A 102 -2.86 4.20 8.92
N GLY A 103 -2.12 3.74 9.93
CA GLY A 103 -2.67 3.27 11.20
C GLY A 103 -3.05 1.81 11.13
#